data_AF-A0AAN5CYG5-F1
#
_entry.id   AF-A0AAN5CYG5-F1
#
_cell.length_a   1.000
_cell.length_b   1.000
_cell.length_c   1.000
_cell.angle_alpha   90.00
_cell.angle_beta   90.00
_cell.angle_gamma   90.00
#
_symmetry.space_group_name_H-M   'P 1'
#
loop_
_entity.id
_entity.type
_entity.pdbx_description
1 polymer ?
#
loop_
_entity_poly.entity_id
_entity_poly.type
_entity_poly.pdbx_seq_one_letter_code
_entity_poly.pdbx_strand_id
1 'polypeptide(L)'
;ACLNCAANLITVTTAMLGSQPMDGDTTDTTGACAVRTFTCLGVLPANPTIEVNNGASEVEDVTDGAADGSTTLALTCNAAGTAWESNGVAVTNVECYIPCRNCADNLIAITMTGPNPIFTNVVDRMAPCATWTFACSGNMANIEINGGQGVFVDADDGVVDGIVTFPVTCNGDGTAWEAFGVPITAVNCATV
;
A
#
# COMPACT_ATOMS: atom_id res chain seq x y z
N ALA A 1 28.22 -1.89 29.82
CA ALA A 1 27.37 -0.69 29.97
C ALA A 1 26.84 -0.37 28.59
N CYS A 2 25.55 -0.05 28.45
CA CYS A 2 24.86 -0.16 27.18
C CYS A 2 25.22 1.02 26.26
N LEU A 3 26.32 0.78 25.57
CA LEU A 3 26.96 1.64 24.59
C LEU A 3 26.30 1.38 23.24
N ASN A 4 26.28 2.42 22.42
CA ASN A 4 25.67 2.44 21.10
C ASN A 4 25.96 1.19 20.25
N CYS A 5 24.99 0.79 19.43
CA CYS A 5 25.14 -0.27 18.44
C CYS A 5 25.48 0.37 17.08
N ALA A 6 26.21 -0.33 16.22
CA ALA A 6 26.49 0.18 14.89
C ALA A 6 25.21 0.22 14.04
N ALA A 7 25.00 1.30 13.29
CA ALA A 7 23.79 1.48 12.48
C ALA A 7 23.67 0.43 11.37
N ASN A 8 24.80 -0.03 10.82
CA ASN A 8 24.87 -1.03 9.76
C ASN A 8 24.57 -2.47 10.22
N LEU A 9 24.23 -2.68 11.51
CA LEU A 9 23.71 -3.97 11.99
C LEU A 9 22.27 -4.22 11.52
N ILE A 10 21.56 -3.16 11.12
CA ILE A 10 20.25 -3.26 10.48
C ILE A 10 20.39 -2.77 9.03
N THR A 11 19.86 -3.56 8.11
CA THR A 11 19.68 -3.16 6.72
C THR A 11 18.27 -2.62 6.52
N VAL A 12 18.14 -1.38 6.08
CA VAL A 12 16.85 -0.81 5.67
C VAL A 12 16.62 -1.15 4.20
N THR A 13 15.54 -1.85 3.87
CA THR A 13 15.22 -2.28 2.50
C THR A 13 14.02 -1.54 1.92
N THR A 14 13.90 -1.59 0.59
CA THR A 14 12.77 -1.13 -0.22
C THR A 14 12.57 -2.11 -1.37
N ALA A 15 12.46 -3.39 -1.04
CA ALA A 15 12.42 -4.50 -1.98
C ALA A 15 10.98 -4.90 -2.35
N MET A 16 10.02 -4.72 -1.43
CA MET A 16 8.63 -5.11 -1.63
C MET A 16 7.88 -4.11 -2.50
N LEU A 17 6.87 -4.58 -3.23
CA LEU A 17 5.94 -3.68 -3.92
C LEU A 17 5.10 -2.94 -2.88
N GLY A 18 4.98 -1.62 -3.02
CA GLY A 18 4.38 -0.77 -1.98
C GLY A 18 5.34 -0.37 -0.86
N SER A 19 6.61 -0.80 -0.92
CA SER A 19 7.64 -0.29 -0.02
C SER A 19 8.01 1.16 -0.34
N GLN A 20 8.52 1.86 0.67
CA GLN A 20 9.09 3.19 0.53
C GLN A 20 10.28 3.36 1.49
N PRO A 21 11.13 4.37 1.29
CA PRO A 21 12.12 4.74 2.30
C PRO A 21 11.47 5.04 3.64
N MET A 22 12.17 4.75 4.74
CA MET A 22 11.76 5.23 6.07
C MET A 22 11.68 6.76 6.08
N ASP A 23 10.62 7.31 6.64
CA ASP A 23 10.45 8.76 6.84
C ASP A 23 11.35 9.27 7.99
N GLY A 24 11.65 8.39 8.95
CA GLY A 24 12.52 8.69 10.08
C GLY A 24 13.42 7.52 10.45
N ASP A 25 14.66 7.83 10.79
CA ASP A 25 15.63 6.91 11.40
C ASP A 25 16.52 7.73 12.34
N THR A 26 16.27 7.60 13.64
CA THR A 26 16.96 8.41 14.66
C THR A 26 17.57 7.50 15.71
N THR A 27 18.66 7.93 16.34
CA THR A 27 19.29 7.21 17.45
C THR A 27 19.46 8.14 18.64
N ASP A 28 18.83 7.80 19.76
CA ASP A 28 19.02 8.44 21.05
C ASP A 28 20.05 7.65 21.87
N THR A 29 21.13 8.32 22.29
CA THR A 29 22.20 7.73 23.12
C THR A 29 22.27 8.35 24.52
N THR A 30 21.24 9.09 24.94
CA THR A 30 21.20 9.79 26.24
C THR A 30 20.77 8.87 27.39
N GLY A 31 20.06 7.78 27.06
CA GLY A 31 19.59 6.78 28.01
C GLY A 31 20.67 5.79 28.48
N ALA A 32 20.24 4.85 29.32
CA ALA A 32 21.12 3.79 29.81
C ALA A 32 21.64 2.90 28.67
N CYS A 33 20.78 2.67 27.66
CA CYS A 33 21.03 2.02 26.36
C CYS A 33 20.68 2.99 25.23
N ALA A 34 21.38 2.86 24.10
CA ALA A 34 20.98 3.54 22.88
C ALA A 34 19.65 2.97 22.36
N VAL A 35 18.76 3.86 21.91
CA VAL A 35 17.48 3.51 21.28
C VAL A 35 17.50 4.05 19.86
N ARG A 36 17.23 3.20 18.88
CA ARG A 36 17.06 3.59 17.48
C ARG A 36 15.59 3.48 17.10
N THR A 37 15.03 4.56 16.58
CA THR A 37 13.61 4.63 16.21
C THR A 37 13.48 4.83 14.72
N PHE A 38 12.74 3.91 14.09
CA PHE A 38 12.29 4.02 12.71
C PHE A 38 10.87 4.57 12.66
N THR A 39 10.58 5.37 11.63
CA THR A 39 9.25 5.94 11.37
C THR A 39 8.88 5.67 9.92
N CYS A 40 7.66 5.17 9.72
CA CYS A 40 7.05 4.89 8.43
C CYS A 40 5.69 5.59 8.38
N LEU A 41 5.55 6.58 7.50
CA LEU A 41 4.34 7.39 7.40
C LEU A 41 3.45 6.91 6.24
N GLY A 42 2.16 6.79 6.52
CA GLY A 42 1.10 6.63 5.52
C GLY A 42 0.17 7.83 5.55
N VAL A 43 -0.24 8.31 4.38
CA VAL A 43 -1.32 9.31 4.33
C VAL A 43 -2.65 8.55 4.43
N LEU A 44 -3.43 8.81 5.49
CA LEU A 44 -4.73 8.17 5.69
C LEU A 44 -5.58 8.20 4.40
N PRO A 45 -6.26 7.10 4.03
CA PRO A 45 -6.51 5.89 4.84
C PRO A 45 -5.44 4.80 4.74
N ALA A 46 -4.22 5.11 4.28
CA ALA A 46 -3.13 4.15 4.27
C ALA A 46 -2.74 3.73 5.71
N ASN A 47 -2.60 2.43 5.92
CA ASN A 47 -2.13 1.85 7.18
C ASN A 47 -0.64 1.50 7.02
N PRO A 48 0.31 2.39 7.35
CA PRO A 48 1.72 2.04 7.22
C PRO A 48 2.07 0.82 8.08
N THR A 49 3.12 0.12 7.69
CA THR A 49 3.61 -1.07 8.40
C THR A 49 5.13 -1.07 8.34
N ILE A 50 5.77 -1.42 9.46
CA ILE A 50 7.19 -1.71 9.50
C ILE A 50 7.37 -3.23 9.57
N GLU A 51 7.89 -3.75 8.48
CA GLU A 51 8.26 -5.15 8.31
C GLU A 51 9.63 -5.40 8.93
N VAL A 52 9.75 -6.47 9.72
CA VAL A 52 10.95 -6.77 10.50
C VAL A 52 11.51 -8.12 10.09
N ASN A 53 12.82 -8.14 9.81
CA ASN A 53 13.56 -9.36 9.48
C ASN A 53 12.97 -10.12 8.28
N ASN A 54 12.64 -9.42 7.19
CA ASN A 54 12.02 -9.99 5.98
C ASN A 54 10.68 -10.72 6.24
N GLY A 55 9.72 -10.08 6.94
CA GLY A 55 8.41 -10.70 7.17
C GLY A 55 8.32 -11.63 8.38
N ALA A 56 9.33 -11.64 9.26
CA ALA A 56 9.27 -12.48 10.47
C ALA A 56 8.31 -11.89 11.52
N SER A 57 8.11 -10.58 11.49
CA SER A 57 7.17 -9.84 12.33
C SER A 57 6.84 -8.51 11.65
N GLU A 58 5.67 -7.99 11.96
CA GLU A 58 5.19 -6.69 11.48
C GLU A 58 4.85 -5.81 12.68
N VAL A 59 5.03 -4.49 12.51
CA VAL A 59 4.43 -3.49 13.38
C VAL A 59 3.47 -2.69 12.51
N GLU A 60 2.20 -2.71 12.86
CA GLU A 60 1.15 -1.94 12.19
C GLU A 60 0.93 -0.62 12.94
N ASP A 61 0.51 0.42 12.24
CA ASP A 61 0.06 1.71 12.80
C ASP A 61 -0.81 1.51 14.06
N VAL A 62 -1.90 0.75 13.93
CA VAL A 62 -2.83 0.50 15.05
C VAL A 62 -2.20 -0.20 16.28
N THR A 63 -1.03 -0.83 16.11
CA THR A 63 -0.35 -1.60 17.18
C THR A 63 0.84 -0.87 17.81
N ASP A 64 1.28 0.25 17.26
CA ASP A 64 2.48 0.95 17.73
C ASP A 64 2.20 1.93 18.90
N GLY A 65 0.91 2.17 19.19
CA GLY A 65 0.43 3.05 20.25
C GLY A 65 -0.68 4.00 19.82
N ALA A 66 -0.82 4.27 18.51
CA ALA A 66 -1.88 5.12 17.97
C ALA A 66 -2.22 4.76 16.51
N ALA A 67 -3.50 4.85 16.14
CA ALA A 67 -3.91 4.79 14.74
C ALA A 67 -3.89 6.19 14.14
N ASP A 68 -2.73 6.69 13.74
CA ASP A 68 -2.54 8.07 13.28
C ASP A 68 -1.86 8.19 11.90
N GLY A 69 -1.64 7.07 11.20
CA GLY A 69 -0.96 7.03 9.92
C GLY A 69 0.57 7.12 10.05
N SER A 70 1.12 6.77 11.21
CA SER A 70 2.55 6.75 11.49
C SER A 70 2.91 5.51 12.29
N THR A 71 3.54 4.53 11.64
CA THR A 71 4.13 3.39 12.34
C THR A 71 5.53 3.72 12.84
N THR A 72 5.78 3.44 14.11
CA THR A 72 7.08 3.59 14.75
C THR A 72 7.60 2.26 15.30
N LEU A 73 8.90 2.03 15.12
CA LEU A 73 9.60 0.89 15.70
C LEU A 73 10.82 1.37 16.48
N ALA A 74 10.75 1.25 17.80
CA ALA A 74 11.86 1.55 18.70
C ALA A 74 12.65 0.26 19.02
N LEU A 75 13.95 0.30 18.77
CA LEU A 75 14.89 -0.80 19.02
C LEU A 75 15.90 -0.40 20.08
N THR A 76 16.18 -1.28 21.02
CA THR A 76 17.19 -1.05 22.06
C THR A 76 18.47 -1.78 21.70
N CYS A 77 19.61 -1.10 21.77
CA CYS A 77 20.90 -1.76 21.62
C CYS A 77 21.13 -2.74 22.78
N ASN A 78 21.60 -3.94 22.49
CA ASN A 78 21.82 -4.94 23.52
C ASN A 78 23.05 -4.63 24.40
N ALA A 79 23.13 -5.26 25.57
CA ALA A 79 24.21 -4.99 26.54
C ALA A 79 25.62 -5.25 26.00
N ALA A 80 25.74 -6.10 24.96
CA ALA A 80 26.99 -6.41 24.29
C ALA A 80 27.38 -5.40 23.19
N GLY A 81 26.48 -4.51 22.76
CA GLY A 81 26.74 -3.56 21.68
C GLY A 81 26.80 -4.21 20.28
N THR A 82 26.16 -5.36 20.10
CA THR A 82 26.29 -6.21 18.90
C THR A 82 25.00 -6.42 18.13
N ALA A 83 23.85 -6.07 18.71
CA ALA A 83 22.56 -6.17 18.04
C ALA A 83 21.60 -5.09 18.53
N TRP A 84 20.76 -4.61 17.61
CA TRP A 84 19.54 -3.87 17.93
C TRP A 84 18.43 -4.88 18.19
N GLU A 85 17.69 -4.73 19.29
CA GLU A 85 16.68 -5.68 19.71
C GLU A 85 15.31 -5.02 19.89
N SER A 86 14.26 -5.72 19.46
CA SER A 86 12.87 -5.45 19.83
C SER A 86 12.40 -6.61 20.70
N ASN A 87 11.94 -6.33 21.93
CA ASN A 87 11.47 -7.36 22.88
C ASN A 87 12.46 -8.53 23.08
N GLY A 88 13.77 -8.25 23.03
CA GLY A 88 14.84 -9.25 23.20
C GLY A 88 15.16 -10.08 21.96
N VAL A 89 14.54 -9.79 20.81
CA VAL A 89 14.82 -10.42 19.52
C VAL A 89 15.68 -9.50 18.68
N ALA A 90 16.78 -10.02 18.14
CA ALA A 90 17.68 -9.26 17.27
C ALA A 90 17.00 -8.87 15.95
N VAL A 91 17.13 -7.61 15.58
CA VAL A 91 16.66 -7.04 14.32
C VAL A 91 17.86 -6.82 13.40
N THR A 92 17.74 -7.32 12.19
CA THR A 92 18.76 -7.29 11.13
C THR A 92 18.27 -6.61 9.87
N ASN A 93 16.95 -6.48 9.72
CA ASN A 93 16.32 -5.82 8.59
C ASN A 93 15.02 -5.13 9.03
N VAL A 94 14.76 -3.98 8.45
CA VAL A 94 13.48 -3.28 8.55
C VAL A 94 13.07 -2.74 7.17
N GLU A 95 11.78 -2.68 6.91
CA GLU A 95 11.23 -2.15 5.66
C GLU A 95 9.92 -1.41 5.93
N CYS A 96 9.77 -0.20 5.39
CA CYS A 96 8.52 0.55 5.46
C CYS A 96 7.63 0.14 4.28
N TYR A 97 6.43 -0.32 4.58
CA TYR A 97 5.48 -0.88 3.63
C TYR A 97 4.12 -0.19 3.76
N ILE A 98 3.54 0.19 2.61
CA ILE A 98 2.19 0.74 2.52
C ILE A 98 1.29 -0.29 1.81
N PRO A 99 0.45 -1.06 2.54
CA PRO A 99 -0.36 -2.14 1.99
C PRO A 99 -1.26 -1.70 0.84
N CYS A 100 -1.89 -0.52 0.98
CA CYS A 100 -2.79 -0.01 -0.05
C CYS A 100 -2.09 0.42 -1.35
N ARG A 101 -0.76 0.37 -1.44
CA ARG A 101 -0.04 0.53 -2.73
C ARG A 101 0.12 -0.81 -3.47
N ASN A 102 -0.28 -1.91 -2.85
CA ASN A 102 0.04 -3.28 -3.27
C ASN A 102 -1.19 -4.17 -3.51
N CYS A 103 -2.39 -3.61 -3.75
CA CYS A 103 -3.50 -4.44 -4.23
C CYS A 103 -3.10 -5.21 -5.48
N ALA A 104 -3.47 -6.49 -5.49
CA ALA A 104 -3.19 -7.39 -6.59
C ALA A 104 -4.22 -7.21 -7.72
N ASP A 105 -3.75 -7.27 -8.96
CA ASP A 105 -4.58 -7.04 -10.14
C ASP A 105 -5.64 -8.15 -10.31
N ASN A 106 -5.34 -9.37 -9.84
CA ASN A 106 -6.25 -10.52 -9.92
C ASN A 106 -7.45 -10.45 -8.96
N LEU A 107 -7.56 -9.39 -8.14
CA LEU A 107 -8.73 -9.13 -7.31
C LEU A 107 -9.94 -8.64 -8.13
N ILE A 108 -9.71 -8.13 -9.36
CA ILE A 108 -10.79 -7.77 -10.30
C ILE A 108 -10.73 -8.71 -11.51
N ALA A 109 -11.84 -9.39 -11.78
CA ALA A 109 -12.03 -10.09 -13.05
C ALA A 109 -12.39 -9.09 -14.15
N ILE A 110 -11.59 -9.05 -15.23
CA ILE A 110 -11.82 -8.14 -16.36
C ILE A 110 -12.39 -8.93 -17.54
N THR A 111 -13.47 -8.43 -18.12
CA THR A 111 -14.12 -9.02 -19.30
C THR A 111 -14.43 -7.95 -20.34
N MET A 112 -14.66 -8.40 -21.58
CA MET A 112 -15.03 -7.55 -22.70
C MET A 112 -16.18 -8.20 -23.46
N THR A 113 -17.24 -7.44 -23.75
CA THR A 113 -18.41 -7.92 -24.50
C THR A 113 -18.79 -6.97 -25.64
N GLY A 114 -19.45 -7.53 -26.66
CA GLY A 114 -19.88 -6.76 -27.83
C GLY A 114 -18.84 -6.64 -28.96
N PRO A 115 -19.18 -5.89 -30.03
CA PRO A 115 -18.34 -5.77 -31.22
C PRO A 115 -17.16 -4.81 -31.03
N ASN A 116 -15.94 -5.36 -31.07
CA ASN A 116 -14.67 -4.63 -31.05
C ASN A 116 -14.53 -3.59 -29.92
N PRO A 117 -14.78 -3.94 -28.64
CA PRO A 117 -14.50 -3.06 -27.52
C PRO A 117 -13.00 -2.73 -27.47
N ILE A 118 -12.66 -1.46 -27.25
CA ILE A 118 -11.30 -1.04 -26.96
C ILE A 118 -11.20 -0.86 -25.46
N PHE A 119 -10.32 -1.65 -24.82
CA PHE A 119 -10.11 -1.60 -23.39
C PHE A 119 -8.66 -1.29 -23.07
N THR A 120 -8.45 -0.32 -22.20
CA THR A 120 -7.15 0.00 -21.62
C THR A 120 -7.29 0.17 -20.12
N ASN A 121 -6.22 -0.05 -19.38
CA ASN A 121 -6.20 0.25 -17.97
C ASN A 121 -4.80 0.70 -17.53
N VAL A 122 -4.74 1.47 -16.45
CA VAL A 122 -3.49 1.99 -15.88
C VAL A 122 -3.59 1.91 -14.36
N VAL A 123 -2.57 1.32 -13.73
CA VAL A 123 -2.42 1.34 -12.27
C VAL A 123 -1.38 2.40 -11.89
N ASP A 124 -1.77 3.37 -11.07
CA ASP A 124 -0.87 4.32 -10.43
C ASP A 124 -0.64 3.89 -8.98
N ARG A 125 0.62 3.63 -8.61
CA ARG A 125 1.02 3.22 -7.25
C ARG A 125 1.79 4.33 -6.50
N MET A 126 1.90 5.53 -7.07
CA MET A 126 2.64 6.66 -6.49
C MET A 126 1.78 7.52 -5.57
N ALA A 127 0.46 7.45 -5.69
CA ALA A 127 -0.48 8.08 -4.77
C ALA A 127 -0.39 7.45 -3.35
N PRO A 128 -1.03 8.06 -2.32
CA PRO A 128 -1.13 7.47 -0.99
C PRO A 128 -1.53 5.99 -0.98
N CYS A 129 -2.56 5.66 -1.76
CA CYS A 129 -2.95 4.30 -2.11
C CYS A 129 -2.96 4.15 -3.63
N ALA A 130 -2.78 2.92 -4.11
CA ALA A 130 -2.81 2.64 -5.52
C ALA A 130 -4.21 2.93 -6.09
N THR A 131 -4.26 3.50 -7.28
CA THR A 131 -5.47 3.68 -8.07
C THR A 131 -5.35 2.88 -9.36
N TRP A 132 -6.46 2.30 -9.82
CA TRP A 132 -6.53 1.59 -11.07
C TRP A 132 -7.64 2.19 -11.91
N THR A 133 -7.29 2.80 -13.03
CA THR A 133 -8.25 3.41 -13.95
C THR A 133 -8.49 2.47 -15.12
N PHE A 134 -9.74 2.11 -15.32
CA PHE A 134 -10.21 1.39 -16.50
C PHE A 134 -10.77 2.38 -17.52
N ALA A 135 -10.52 2.16 -18.81
CA ALA A 135 -11.07 2.96 -19.89
C ALA A 135 -11.61 2.04 -20.99
N CYS A 136 -12.86 2.27 -21.38
CA CYS A 136 -13.57 1.51 -22.40
C CYS A 136 -14.08 2.45 -23.48
N SER A 137 -13.86 2.12 -24.75
CA SER A 137 -14.36 2.91 -25.88
C SER A 137 -14.84 2.02 -27.02
N GLY A 138 -15.64 2.62 -27.90
CA GLY A 138 -16.37 1.93 -28.95
C GLY A 138 -17.79 2.50 -29.13
N ASN A 139 -18.56 1.91 -30.04
CA ASN A 139 -19.94 2.35 -30.24
C ASN A 139 -20.76 2.07 -28.98
N MET A 140 -21.30 3.14 -28.37
CA MET A 140 -22.10 3.07 -27.13
C MET A 140 -21.40 2.27 -26.03
N ALA A 141 -20.10 2.52 -25.85
CA ALA A 141 -19.30 1.86 -24.83
C ALA A 141 -19.83 2.14 -23.41
N ASN A 142 -19.78 1.12 -22.55
CA ASN A 142 -20.09 1.24 -21.13
C ASN A 142 -19.18 0.32 -20.30
N ILE A 143 -19.03 0.64 -19.01
CA ILE A 143 -18.36 -0.21 -18.02
C ILE A 143 -19.41 -0.73 -17.04
N GLU A 144 -19.56 -2.06 -16.98
CA GLU A 144 -20.39 -2.72 -15.97
C GLU A 144 -19.51 -3.24 -14.84
N ILE A 145 -19.95 -3.04 -13.60
CA ILE A 145 -19.23 -3.51 -12.40
C ILE A 145 -19.99 -4.62 -11.68
N ASN A 146 -19.25 -5.57 -11.12
CA ASN A 146 -19.76 -6.65 -10.25
C ASN A 146 -20.98 -7.39 -10.83
N GLY A 147 -21.02 -7.65 -12.14
CA GLY A 147 -22.12 -8.35 -12.79
C GLY A 147 -23.41 -7.53 -12.90
N GLY A 148 -23.29 -6.21 -13.08
CA GLY A 148 -24.43 -5.30 -13.31
C GLY A 148 -24.89 -4.53 -12.06
N GLN A 149 -24.10 -4.53 -10.98
CA GLN A 149 -24.35 -3.69 -9.81
C GLN A 149 -24.27 -2.19 -10.13
N GLY A 150 -23.48 -1.85 -11.15
CA GLY A 150 -23.41 -0.51 -11.73
C GLY A 150 -23.08 -0.60 -13.21
N VAL A 151 -23.55 0.37 -13.98
CA VAL A 151 -23.27 0.53 -15.40
C VAL A 151 -22.95 2.00 -15.62
N PHE A 152 -21.76 2.29 -16.13
CA PHE A 152 -21.27 3.63 -16.37
C PHE A 152 -21.17 3.86 -17.88
N VAL A 153 -21.65 5.00 -18.34
CA VAL A 153 -21.50 5.45 -19.73
C VAL A 153 -20.55 6.64 -19.81
N ASP A 154 -20.16 7.02 -21.02
CA ASP A 154 -19.31 8.19 -21.33
C ASP A 154 -19.74 9.46 -20.54
N ALA A 155 -21.04 9.74 -20.46
CA ALA A 155 -21.51 10.92 -19.72
C ALA A 155 -21.33 10.86 -18.19
N ASP A 156 -21.08 9.68 -17.60
CA ASP A 156 -21.01 9.50 -16.15
C ASP A 156 -19.61 9.79 -15.57
N ASP A 157 -18.57 9.82 -16.39
CA ASP A 157 -17.19 10.03 -15.92
C ASP A 157 -16.76 11.50 -15.89
N GLY A 158 -17.68 12.39 -16.26
CA GLY A 158 -17.51 13.84 -16.24
C GLY A 158 -16.99 14.44 -17.54
N VAL A 159 -16.67 13.63 -18.55
CA VAL A 159 -16.24 14.08 -19.88
C VAL A 159 -17.00 13.32 -20.96
N VAL A 160 -17.60 14.02 -21.92
CA VAL A 160 -18.26 13.37 -23.06
C VAL A 160 -17.27 13.36 -24.23
N ASP A 161 -16.47 12.30 -24.35
CA ASP A 161 -15.44 12.15 -25.39
C ASP A 161 -15.47 10.81 -26.13
N GLY A 162 -16.45 9.95 -25.82
CA GLY A 162 -16.62 8.63 -26.39
C GLY A 162 -15.81 7.54 -25.67
N ILE A 163 -15.25 7.85 -24.49
CA ILE A 163 -14.51 6.93 -23.63
C ILE A 163 -15.17 6.99 -22.26
N VAL A 164 -15.62 5.84 -21.76
CA VAL A 164 -16.01 5.74 -20.35
C VAL A 164 -14.79 5.34 -19.53
N THR A 165 -14.53 6.10 -18.47
CA THR A 165 -13.50 5.79 -17.47
C THR A 165 -14.10 5.42 -16.13
N PHE A 166 -13.45 4.47 -15.45
CA PHE A 166 -13.86 4.02 -14.11
C PHE A 166 -12.63 3.83 -13.22
N PRO A 167 -12.37 4.73 -12.26
CA PRO A 167 -11.30 4.55 -11.29
C PRO A 167 -11.74 3.69 -10.11
N VAL A 168 -10.85 2.84 -9.63
CA VAL A 168 -10.95 2.18 -8.33
C VAL A 168 -9.71 2.50 -7.51
N THR A 169 -9.83 2.48 -6.18
CA THR A 169 -8.73 2.72 -5.24
C THR A 169 -8.52 1.49 -4.38
N CYS A 170 -7.28 1.10 -4.19
CA CYS A 170 -6.94 0.01 -3.29
C CYS A 170 -7.26 0.40 -1.83
N ASN A 171 -7.91 -0.48 -1.09
CA ASN A 171 -8.27 -0.25 0.30
C ASN A 171 -7.03 -0.22 1.22
N GLY A 172 -7.18 0.34 2.43
CA GLY A 172 -6.08 0.56 3.38
C GLY A 172 -5.21 -0.68 3.64
N ASP A 173 -5.84 -1.86 3.65
CA ASP A 173 -5.20 -3.14 3.96
C ASP A 173 -4.61 -3.84 2.73
N GLY A 174 -4.78 -3.30 1.52
CA GLY A 174 -4.21 -3.91 0.31
C GLY A 174 -4.97 -5.14 -0.21
N THR A 175 -6.19 -5.39 0.27
CA THR A 175 -6.94 -6.64 0.02
C THR A 175 -8.06 -6.50 -1.00
N ALA A 176 -8.46 -5.29 -1.37
CA ALA A 176 -9.55 -5.03 -2.31
C ALA A 176 -9.35 -3.73 -3.08
N TRP A 177 -9.77 -3.72 -4.34
CA TRP A 177 -10.02 -2.50 -5.08
C TRP A 177 -11.44 -2.03 -4.81
N GLU A 178 -11.63 -0.76 -4.47
CA GLU A 178 -12.91 -0.21 -4.06
C GLU A 178 -13.29 1.02 -4.90
N ALA A 179 -14.59 1.18 -5.13
CA ALA A 179 -15.18 2.42 -5.61
C ALA A 179 -16.47 2.66 -4.84
N PHE A 180 -16.72 3.91 -4.46
CA PHE A 180 -17.91 4.30 -3.68
C PHE A 180 -18.09 3.50 -2.37
N GLY A 181 -16.99 3.06 -1.74
CA GLY A 181 -17.01 2.26 -0.51
C GLY A 181 -17.44 0.80 -0.70
N VAL A 182 -17.42 0.30 -1.94
CA VAL A 182 -17.78 -1.08 -2.28
C VAL A 182 -16.59 -1.77 -2.96
N PRO A 183 -16.24 -2.99 -2.55
CA PRO A 183 -15.28 -3.82 -3.28
C PRO A 183 -15.73 -4.12 -4.70
N ILE A 184 -14.84 -3.84 -5.64
CA ILE A 184 -14.99 -4.18 -7.05
C ILE A 184 -14.26 -5.50 -7.29
N THR A 185 -14.98 -6.48 -7.81
CA THR A 185 -14.52 -7.84 -8.08
C THR A 185 -14.67 -8.23 -9.55
N ALA A 186 -15.45 -7.46 -10.33
CA ALA A 186 -15.55 -7.62 -11.76
C ALA A 186 -15.74 -6.28 -12.48
N VAL A 187 -15.11 -6.14 -13.64
CA VAL A 187 -15.27 -5.04 -14.58
C VAL A 187 -15.51 -5.64 -15.98
N ASN A 188 -16.56 -5.20 -16.65
CA ASN A 188 -16.86 -5.57 -18.03
C ASN A 188 -16.90 -4.33 -18.92
N CYS A 189 -16.06 -4.28 -19.94
CA CYS A 189 -16.12 -3.27 -20.99
C CYS A 189 -17.02 -3.77 -22.12
N ALA A 190 -18.18 -3.13 -22.29
CA ALA A 190 -19.21 -3.55 -23.23
C ALA A 190 -19.44 -2.51 -24.34
N THR A 191 -19.78 -2.99 -25.54
CA THR A 191 -20.18 -2.18 -26.72
C THR A 191 -21.42 -2.79 -27.39
N VAL A 192 -22.13 -2.02 -28.23
CA VAL A 192 -23.30 -2.50 -28.99
C VAL A 192 -23.26 -2.18 -30.47
#